data_AF-A0A8H7MZ79-F1
#
_entry.id   AF-A0A8H7MZ79-F1
#
_cell.length_a   1.000
_cell.length_b   1.000
_cell.length_c   1.000
_cell.angle_alpha   90.00
_cell.angle_beta   90.00
_cell.angle_gamma   90.00
#
_symmetry.space_group_name_H-M   'P 1'
#
loop_
_entity.id
_entity.type
_entity.pdbx_description
1 polymer ?
#
loop_
_entity_poly.entity_id
_entity_poly.type
_entity_poly.pdbx_seq_one_letter_code
_entity_poly.pdbx_strand_id
1 'polypeptide(L)'
;MFTRSAPGSSSNKEVADVDPEKGGILSESEDAGYTATHFGNAPIAYGRPDVGSLIGDAIHEMSSEKHVLVLGCGPSGLMETVRSKTVSCLHGEAPSVELHCEEFGW
;
A
#
# COMPACT_ATOMS: atom_id res chain seq x y z
N MET A 1 -70.60 -19.75 26.13
CA MET A 1 -71.36 -18.52 26.44
C MET A 1 -70.64 -17.88 27.62
N PHE A 2 -69.99 -16.72 27.55
CA PHE A 2 -70.42 -15.46 26.95
C PHE A 2 -69.23 -14.65 26.43
N THR A 3 -69.42 -13.94 25.32
CA THR A 3 -68.56 -12.89 24.80
C THR A 3 -68.81 -11.57 25.54
N ARG A 4 -67.82 -10.67 25.63
CA ARG A 4 -68.03 -9.21 25.55
C ARG A 4 -66.73 -8.43 25.32
N SER A 5 -66.90 -7.33 24.57
CA SER A 5 -65.97 -6.56 23.76
C SER A 5 -65.11 -5.50 24.48
N ALA A 6 -64.14 -4.95 23.74
CA ALA A 6 -63.28 -3.79 24.04
C ALA A 6 -64.04 -2.45 24.21
N PRO A 7 -63.35 -1.39 24.67
CA PRO A 7 -62.87 -0.38 23.70
C PRO A 7 -61.45 0.15 23.96
N GLY A 8 -60.84 0.69 22.90
CA GLY A 8 -59.44 1.10 22.85
C GLY A 8 -59.10 2.47 23.46
N SER A 9 -57.82 2.80 23.43
CA SER A 9 -57.34 4.18 23.43
C SER A 9 -56.08 4.25 22.57
N SER A 10 -56.11 5.17 21.61
CA SER A 10 -55.07 5.45 20.63
C SER A 10 -53.89 6.18 21.29
N SER A 11 -52.68 5.67 21.11
CA SER A 11 -51.46 6.45 21.34
C SER A 11 -50.72 6.61 20.02
N ASN A 12 -50.73 7.84 19.52
CA ASN A 12 -49.94 8.28 18.38
C ASN A 12 -48.46 7.95 18.62
N LYS A 13 -47.81 7.29 17.66
CA LYS A 13 -46.35 7.20 17.62
C LYS A 13 -45.83 8.33 16.75
N GLU A 14 -45.13 9.23 17.42
CA GLU A 14 -44.28 10.27 16.85
C GLU A 14 -43.37 9.66 15.77
N VAL A 15 -43.48 10.18 14.54
CA VAL A 15 -42.58 9.81 13.44
C VAL A 15 -41.30 10.59 13.68
N ALA A 16 -40.25 9.88 14.11
CA ALA A 16 -38.91 10.44 14.13
C ALA A 16 -38.51 10.77 12.68
N ASP A 17 -38.26 12.04 12.43
CA ASP A 17 -37.62 12.57 11.24
C ASP A 17 -36.22 11.94 11.13
N VAL A 18 -36.06 11.00 10.20
CA VAL A 18 -34.79 10.32 9.95
C VAL A 18 -33.97 11.20 9.00
N ASP A 19 -32.95 11.85 9.55
CA ASP A 19 -31.94 12.62 8.82
C ASP A 19 -31.31 11.78 7.69
N PRO A 20 -31.50 12.15 6.41
CA PRO A 20 -31.06 11.37 5.26
C PRO A 20 -29.54 11.40 5.02
N GLU A 21 -28.73 12.19 5.74
CA GLU A 21 -27.29 12.22 5.51
C GLU A 21 -26.50 11.09 6.18
N LYS A 22 -27.13 10.31 7.07
CA LYS A 22 -26.47 9.20 7.79
C LYS A 22 -26.85 7.83 7.22
N GLY A 23 -26.79 7.70 5.90
CA GLY A 23 -27.21 6.50 5.18
C GLY A 23 -26.25 6.13 4.04
N GLY A 24 -24.96 6.06 4.31
CA GLY A 24 -24.02 5.44 3.37
C GLY A 24 -24.36 3.96 3.24
N ILE A 25 -24.94 3.57 2.11
CA ILE A 25 -25.09 2.16 1.71
C ILE A 25 -23.69 1.54 1.69
N LEU A 26 -23.39 0.70 2.68
CA LEU A 26 -22.34 -0.30 2.55
C LEU A 26 -22.91 -1.40 1.66
N SER A 27 -22.65 -1.32 0.36
CA SER A 27 -22.85 -2.46 -0.52
C SER A 27 -21.84 -3.53 -0.11
N GLU A 28 -22.27 -4.46 0.72
CA GLU A 28 -21.56 -5.73 0.95
C GLU A 28 -21.58 -6.51 -0.37
N SER A 29 -20.50 -6.42 -1.15
CA SER A 29 -20.21 -7.34 -2.24
C SER A 29 -19.41 -8.52 -1.67
N GLU A 30 -19.94 -9.72 -1.85
CA GLU A 30 -19.35 -10.96 -1.40
C GLU A 30 -17.96 -11.23 -2.01
N ASP A 31 -17.14 -11.85 -1.17
CA ASP A 31 -15.70 -12.08 -1.18
C ASP A 31 -15.13 -12.85 -2.39
N ALA A 32 -14.23 -12.20 -3.13
CA ALA A 32 -13.08 -12.82 -3.79
C ALA A 32 -11.97 -11.77 -3.88
N GLY A 33 -10.92 -11.94 -3.07
CA GLY A 33 -9.83 -10.99 -2.84
C GLY A 33 -9.44 -10.10 -4.02
N TYR A 34 -9.80 -8.81 -3.93
CA TYR A 34 -9.30 -7.78 -4.83
C TYR A 34 -7.81 -7.56 -4.55
N THR A 35 -6.94 -8.29 -5.24
CA THR A 35 -5.53 -7.95 -5.29
C THR A 35 -5.41 -6.69 -6.13
N ALA A 36 -5.29 -5.53 -5.50
CA ALA A 36 -4.95 -4.29 -6.20
C ALA A 36 -3.69 -4.55 -7.04
N THR A 37 -3.84 -4.50 -8.36
CA THR A 37 -2.71 -4.70 -9.29
C THR A 37 -1.94 -3.40 -9.50
N HIS A 38 -2.52 -2.27 -9.11
CA HIS A 38 -1.96 -0.93 -9.25
C HIS A 38 -2.33 -0.05 -8.05
N PHE A 39 -1.39 0.82 -7.65
CA PHE A 39 -1.63 1.94 -6.74
C PHE A 39 -1.42 3.24 -7.51
N GLY A 40 -2.51 3.93 -7.85
CA GLY A 40 -2.45 5.00 -8.86
C GLY A 40 -1.95 4.43 -10.20
N ASN A 41 -0.86 4.98 -10.73
CA ASN A 41 -0.22 4.51 -11.97
C ASN A 41 0.96 3.55 -11.72
N ALA A 42 1.23 3.16 -10.47
CA ALA A 42 2.33 2.26 -10.14
C ALA A 42 1.85 0.80 -10.06
N PRO A 43 2.47 -0.15 -10.77
CA PRO A 43 2.12 -1.56 -10.67
C PRO A 43 2.50 -2.12 -9.29
N ILE A 44 1.65 -2.98 -8.73
CA ILE A 44 1.89 -3.70 -7.48
C ILE A 44 2.44 -5.08 -7.81
N ALA A 45 3.67 -5.35 -7.38
CA ALA A 45 4.27 -6.69 -7.40
C ALA A 45 4.19 -7.30 -5.99
N TYR A 46 3.58 -8.48 -5.89
CA TYR A 46 3.48 -9.22 -4.63
C TYR A 46 4.71 -10.11 -4.42
N GLY A 47 5.20 -10.15 -3.18
CA GLY A 47 6.35 -10.96 -2.77
C GLY A 47 7.58 -10.13 -2.41
N ARG A 48 8.72 -10.81 -2.27
CA ARG A 48 10.01 -10.15 -2.01
C ARG A 48 10.66 -9.80 -3.35
N PRO A 49 10.94 -8.51 -3.63
CA PRO A 49 11.67 -8.14 -4.84
C PRO A 49 13.13 -8.64 -4.76
N ASP A 50 13.71 -8.99 -5.91
CA ASP A 50 15.16 -9.13 -6.04
C ASP A 50 15.79 -7.73 -6.13
N VAL A 51 16.02 -7.14 -4.97
CA VAL A 51 16.58 -5.78 -4.84
C VAL A 51 17.96 -5.67 -5.49
N GLY A 52 18.74 -6.76 -5.47
CA GLY A 52 20.08 -6.73 -6.03
C GLY A 52 20.08 -6.60 -7.55
N SER A 53 19.19 -7.35 -8.21
CA SER A 53 18.99 -7.23 -9.66
C SER A 53 18.40 -5.87 -10.02
N LEU A 54 17.40 -5.38 -9.27
CA LEU A 54 16.81 -4.05 -9.50
C LEU A 54 17.82 -2.91 -9.44
N ILE A 55 18.73 -2.94 -8.45
CA ILE A 55 19.80 -1.92 -8.34
C ILE A 55 20.77 -2.03 -9.52
N GLY A 56 21.19 -3.25 -9.87
CA GLY A 56 22.12 -3.49 -10.97
C GLY A 56 21.54 -3.01 -12.31
N ASP A 57 20.30 -3.39 -12.62
CA ASP A 57 19.61 -3.01 -13.84
C ASP A 57 19.43 -1.49 -13.91
N ALA A 58 18.97 -0.86 -12.83
CA ALA A 58 18.79 0.60 -12.77
C ALA A 58 20.10 1.37 -12.97
N ILE A 59 21.23 0.86 -12.46
CA ILE A 59 22.55 1.49 -12.66
C ILE A 59 23.03 1.26 -14.10
N HIS A 60 22.91 0.05 -14.64
CA HIS A 60 23.39 -0.29 -15.99
C HIS A 60 22.57 0.37 -17.11
N GLU A 61 21.30 0.67 -16.88
CA GLU A 61 20.46 1.42 -17.83
C GLU A 61 20.82 2.92 -17.91
N MET A 62 21.63 3.42 -16.97
CA MET A 62 22.05 4.82 -16.94
C MET A 62 23.32 5.04 -17.78
N SER A 63 23.31 6.14 -18.55
CA SER A 63 24.50 6.60 -19.27
C SER A 63 25.63 6.96 -18.31
N SER A 64 26.87 6.71 -18.71
CA SER A 64 28.10 7.02 -17.96
C SER A 64 28.23 8.50 -17.55
N GLU A 65 27.59 9.39 -18.30
CA GLU A 65 27.58 10.85 -18.03
C GLU A 65 26.62 11.26 -16.89
N LYS A 66 25.88 10.32 -16.31
CA LYS A 66 24.93 10.57 -15.22
C LYS A 66 25.46 10.12 -13.87
N HIS A 67 24.88 10.69 -12.82
CA HIS A 67 25.10 10.29 -11.44
C HIS A 67 23.87 9.54 -10.91
N VAL A 68 24.10 8.40 -10.27
CA VAL A 68 23.07 7.58 -9.63
C VAL A 68 23.23 7.67 -8.12
N LEU A 69 22.14 8.02 -7.42
CA LEU A 69 22.09 8.02 -5.97
C LEU A 69 21.21 6.85 -5.50
N VAL A 70 21.80 5.93 -4.75
CA VAL A 70 21.10 4.83 -4.09
C VAL A 70 20.87 5.21 -2.64
N LEU A 71 19.60 5.28 -2.21
CA LEU A 71 19.23 5.49 -0.81
C LEU A 71 18.58 4.23 -0.26
N GLY A 72 18.98 3.81 0.95
CA GLY A 72 18.44 2.62 1.60
C GLY A 72 18.20 2.82 3.09
N CYS A 73 17.05 2.35 3.56
CA CYS A 73 16.73 2.19 4.97
C CYS A 73 15.95 0.88 5.14
N GLY A 74 16.35 0.02 6.08
CA GLY A 74 15.66 -1.24 6.30
C GLY A 74 16.46 -2.23 7.13
N PRO A 75 15.99 -3.49 7.23
CA PRO A 75 16.66 -4.52 8.01
C PRO A 75 18.07 -4.80 7.47
N SER A 76 18.95 -5.26 8.36
CA SER A 76 20.39 -5.47 8.07
C SER A 76 20.63 -6.30 6.80
N GLY A 77 19.94 -7.42 6.61
CA GLY A 77 20.11 -8.26 5.42
C GLY A 77 19.70 -7.58 4.11
N LEU A 78 18.73 -6.65 4.14
CA LEU A 78 18.40 -5.84 2.97
C LEU A 78 19.52 -4.81 2.72
N MET A 79 19.97 -4.11 3.76
CA MET A 79 21.03 -3.11 3.63
C MET A 79 22.37 -3.72 3.20
N GLU A 80 22.68 -4.95 3.61
CA GLU A 80 23.83 -5.70 3.11
C GLU A 80 23.73 -5.97 1.61
N THR A 81 22.54 -6.40 1.14
CA THR A 81 22.28 -6.62 -0.29
C THR A 81 22.45 -5.32 -1.08
N VAL A 82 21.87 -4.22 -0.60
CA VAL A 82 21.98 -2.89 -1.22
C VAL A 82 23.45 -2.47 -1.32
N ARG A 83 24.20 -2.50 -0.20
CA ARG A 83 25.62 -2.11 -0.17
C ARG A 83 26.47 -2.95 -1.11
N SER A 84 26.35 -4.29 -1.02
CA SER A 84 27.14 -5.21 -1.84
C SER A 84 26.90 -4.98 -3.33
N LYS A 85 25.64 -4.82 -3.73
CA LYS A 85 25.29 -4.65 -5.14
C LYS A 85 25.68 -3.30 -5.70
N THR A 86 25.44 -2.22 -4.97
CA THR A 86 25.90 -0.90 -5.38
C THR A 86 27.42 -0.85 -5.58
N VAL A 87 28.20 -1.46 -4.66
CA VAL A 87 29.67 -1.52 -4.80
C VAL A 87 30.08 -2.32 -6.03
N SER A 88 29.39 -3.42 -6.36
CA SER A 88 29.71 -4.22 -7.54
C SER A 88 29.52 -3.49 -8.87
N CYS A 89 28.77 -2.39 -8.88
CA CYS A 89 28.52 -1.58 -10.07
C CYS A 89 29.55 -0.44 -10.26
N LEU A 90 30.49 -0.23 -9.34
CA LEU A 90 31.47 0.87 -9.38
C LEU A 90 32.65 0.63 -10.35
N HIS A 91 32.56 -0.32 -11.28
CA HIS A 91 33.67 -0.73 -12.13
C HIS A 91 33.58 -0.19 -13.56
N GLY A 92 34.70 0.32 -14.10
CA GLY A 92 34.85 0.66 -15.53
C GLY A 92 34.19 1.99 -15.92
N GLU A 93 33.67 2.04 -17.15
CA GLU A 93 32.93 3.19 -17.74
C GLU A 93 31.48 3.29 -17.20
N ALA A 94 31.24 2.83 -15.98
CA ALA A 94 29.93 2.90 -15.34
C ALA A 94 29.60 4.35 -14.93
N PRO A 95 28.30 4.70 -14.81
CA PRO A 95 27.91 5.99 -14.23
C PRO A 95 28.49 6.16 -12.83
N SER A 96 28.69 7.41 -12.41
CA SER A 96 29.08 7.69 -11.03
C SER A 96 27.96 7.29 -10.09
N VAL A 97 28.25 6.48 -9.06
CA VAL A 97 27.25 5.99 -8.10
C VAL A 97 27.61 6.42 -6.67
N GLU A 98 26.62 6.95 -5.95
CA GLU A 98 26.69 7.26 -4.52
C GLU A 98 25.69 6.40 -3.73
N LEU A 99 26.10 5.96 -2.54
CA LEU A 99 25.25 5.18 -1.64
C LEU A 99 25.06 5.90 -0.31
N HIS A 100 23.81 6.19 0.03
CA HIS A 100 23.42 6.65 1.35
C HIS A 100 22.57 5.57 2.05
N CYS A 101 23.04 5.09 3.20
CA CYS A 101 22.27 4.14 4.01
C CYS A 101 21.96 4.79 5.36
N GLU A 102 20.68 4.87 5.67
CA GLU A 102 20.18 5.39 6.94
C GLU A 102 19.98 4.23 7.92
N GLU A 103 20.30 4.47 9.20
CA GLU A 103 19.99 3.57 10.30
C GLU A 103 19.21 4.35 11.36
N PHE A 104 17.93 4.04 11.50
CA PHE A 104 17.11 4.55 12.59
C PHE A 104 17.01 3.48 13.66
N GLY A 105 17.47 3.79 14.87
CA GLY A 105 17.40 2.88 16.01
C GLY A 105 15.96 2.74 16.49
N TRP A 106 15.36 1.58 16.23
CA TRP A 106 14.05 1.17 16.76
C TRP A 106 14.16 -0.20 17.43
#